data_AF-A0A534J8A5-F1
#
_entry.id   AF-A0A534J8A5-F1
#
_cell.length_a   1.000
_cell.length_b   1.000
_cell.length_c   1.000
_cell.angle_alpha   90.00
_cell.angle_beta   90.00
_cell.angle_gamma   90.00
#
_symmetry.space_group_name_H-M   'P 1'
#
loop_
_entity.id
_entity.type
_entity.pdbx_description
1 polymer ?
#
loop_
_entity_poly.entity_id
_entity_poly.type
_entity_poly.pdbx_seq_one_letter_code
_entity_poly.pdbx_strand_id
1 'polypeptide(L)'
;MAGFQSLDKRLSKDEQTLHDVLWHESKANPAKLRADIQRDLRALDAFLGVRGRLARMGAALDKSWKDPRAGESLFELLGHTYNLTAATDHLVRRRDPKGAGEHVAEAVESVSIGVCSNAGCFEFVQEWEGGKTDFETYAGKLADHLQSKGVARAGDFKRHLVAARNFGKAFDAKASKAEQTLGARAAIANGLWVTLASTSIRRAIAAPPRFSLTEFAVVLERIGARF
;
A
#
# COMPACT_ATOMS: atom_id res chain seq x y z
N MET A 1 -12.80 -21.83 9.24
CA MET A 1 -12.02 -20.58 9.11
C MET A 1 -12.95 -19.52 8.53
N ALA A 2 -13.24 -18.44 9.25
CA ALA A 2 -13.93 -17.30 8.67
C ALA A 2 -13.07 -16.74 7.52
N GLY A 3 -13.66 -16.63 6.32
CA GLY A 3 -12.92 -16.23 5.11
C GLY A 3 -12.47 -14.77 5.16
N PHE A 4 -11.35 -14.48 4.48
CA PHE A 4 -10.79 -13.12 4.34
C PHE A 4 -11.83 -12.13 3.80
N GLN A 5 -12.79 -12.58 3.00
CA GLN A 5 -13.84 -11.75 2.39
C GLN A 5 -14.59 -10.84 3.37
N SER A 6 -14.87 -11.31 4.59
CA SER A 6 -15.54 -10.46 5.59
C SER A 6 -14.62 -9.40 6.17
N LEU A 7 -13.33 -9.73 6.31
CA LEU A 7 -12.29 -8.83 6.81
C LEU A 7 -11.93 -7.79 5.76
N ASP A 8 -11.82 -8.19 4.50
CA ASP A 8 -11.63 -7.37 3.31
C ASP A 8 -12.62 -6.19 3.25
N LYS A 9 -13.92 -6.48 3.34
CA LYS A 9 -14.97 -5.44 3.36
C LYS A 9 -14.83 -4.44 4.51
N ARG A 10 -14.38 -4.89 5.69
CA ARG A 10 -14.21 -4.01 6.86
C ARG A 10 -12.94 -3.17 6.71
N LEU A 11 -11.83 -3.78 6.30
CA LEU A 11 -10.57 -3.09 6.08
C LEU A 11 -10.68 -2.02 4.99
N SER A 12 -11.32 -2.33 3.86
CA SER A 12 -11.59 -1.35 2.79
C SER A 12 -12.36 -0.13 3.32
N LYS A 13 -13.42 -0.38 4.09
CA LYS A 13 -14.22 0.69 4.70
C LYS A 13 -13.40 1.50 5.71
N ASP A 14 -12.64 0.84 6.57
CA ASP A 14 -11.85 1.49 7.61
C ASP A 14 -10.70 2.31 6.99
N GLU A 15 -10.06 1.80 5.94
CA GLU A 15 -9.05 2.52 5.15
C GLU A 15 -9.63 3.80 4.54
N GLN A 16 -10.76 3.71 3.84
CA GLN A 16 -11.41 4.89 3.24
C GLN A 16 -11.85 5.89 4.32
N THR A 17 -12.46 5.42 5.40
CA THR A 17 -12.92 6.30 6.48
C THR A 17 -11.72 6.98 7.17
N LEU A 18 -10.60 6.28 7.30
CA LEU A 18 -9.36 6.83 7.85
C LEU A 18 -8.76 7.88 6.92
N HIS A 19 -8.72 7.63 5.62
CA HIS A 19 -8.33 8.63 4.63
C HIS A 19 -9.16 9.90 4.78
N ASP A 20 -10.49 9.76 4.81
CA ASP A 20 -11.39 10.90 4.92
C ASP A 20 -11.24 11.65 6.26
N VAL A 21 -10.88 10.98 7.36
CA VAL A 21 -10.62 11.64 8.65
C VAL A 21 -9.31 12.42 8.64
N LEU A 22 -8.30 11.96 7.88
CA LEU A 22 -6.97 12.58 7.86
C LEU A 22 -6.89 13.76 6.90
N TRP A 23 -7.52 13.63 5.72
CA TRP A 23 -7.35 14.59 4.63
C TRP A 23 -8.64 15.28 4.20
N HIS A 24 -9.79 14.89 4.76
CA HIS A 24 -11.08 15.53 4.50
C HIS A 24 -11.78 15.94 5.80
N GLU A 25 -12.79 16.80 5.70
CA GLU A 25 -13.59 17.24 6.86
C GLU A 25 -14.65 16.18 7.23
N SER A 26 -14.20 14.96 7.53
CA SER A 26 -15.09 13.84 7.86
C SER A 26 -15.78 14.04 9.22
N LYS A 27 -17.08 13.71 9.26
CA LYS A 27 -17.89 13.68 10.49
C LYS A 27 -17.81 12.34 11.24
N ALA A 28 -16.97 11.40 10.78
CA ALA A 28 -16.82 10.10 11.42
C ALA A 28 -16.28 10.24 12.85
N ASN A 29 -16.70 9.34 13.75
CA ASN A 29 -16.19 9.32 15.13
C ASN A 29 -14.76 8.72 15.15
N PRO A 30 -13.71 9.51 15.43
CA PRO A 30 -12.33 9.01 15.32
C PRO A 30 -12.01 7.94 16.36
N ALA A 31 -12.61 8.00 17.56
CA ALA A 31 -12.37 7.01 18.61
C ALA A 31 -12.94 5.63 18.22
N LYS A 32 -14.13 5.60 17.62
CA LYS A 32 -14.73 4.37 17.11
C LYS A 32 -13.92 3.79 15.96
N LEU A 33 -13.58 4.62 14.97
CA LEU A 33 -12.78 4.21 13.82
C LEU A 33 -11.45 3.58 14.26
N ARG A 34 -10.74 4.24 15.18
CA ARG A 34 -9.48 3.72 15.74
C ARG A 34 -9.67 2.35 16.40
N ALA A 35 -10.72 2.16 17.20
CA ALA A 35 -11.01 0.87 17.81
C ALA A 35 -11.33 -0.22 16.79
N ASP A 36 -12.07 0.12 15.72
CA ASP A 36 -12.38 -0.77 14.60
C ASP A 36 -11.08 -1.18 13.86
N ILE A 37 -10.21 -0.22 13.51
CA ILE A 37 -8.91 -0.48 12.89
C ILE A 37 -8.05 -1.40 13.76
N GLN A 38 -7.97 -1.18 15.07
CA GLN A 38 -7.19 -2.05 15.95
C GLN A 38 -7.72 -3.49 16.00
N ARG A 39 -9.05 -3.66 15.95
CA ARG A 39 -9.67 -4.99 15.84
C ARG A 39 -9.30 -5.64 14.52
N ASP A 40 -9.44 -4.91 13.41
CA ASP A 40 -9.24 -5.48 12.08
C ASP A 40 -7.76 -5.70 11.73
N LEU A 41 -6.83 -4.90 12.28
CA LEU A 41 -5.39 -5.20 12.25
C LEU A 41 -5.04 -6.48 13.02
N ARG A 42 -5.67 -6.75 14.17
CA ARG A 42 -5.50 -8.04 14.88
C ARG A 42 -6.03 -9.21 14.07
N ALA A 43 -7.15 -9.04 13.39
CA ALA A 43 -7.71 -10.08 12.52
C ALA A 43 -6.82 -10.33 11.29
N LEU A 44 -6.29 -9.27 10.68
CA LEU A 44 -5.34 -9.34 9.57
C LEU A 44 -4.01 -9.99 10.00
N ASP A 45 -3.51 -9.64 11.18
CA ASP A 45 -2.33 -10.27 11.77
C ASP A 45 -2.50 -11.78 11.92
N ALA A 46 -3.63 -12.21 12.49
CA ALA A 46 -3.96 -13.62 12.67
C ALA A 46 -4.12 -14.34 11.32
N PHE A 47 -4.75 -13.69 10.34
CA PHE A 47 -4.92 -14.24 8.99
C PHE A 47 -3.58 -14.46 8.26
N LEU A 48 -2.64 -13.53 8.43
CA LEU A 48 -1.29 -13.63 7.88
C LEU A 48 -0.39 -14.57 8.70
N GLY A 49 -0.70 -14.77 9.98
CA GLY A 49 0.12 -15.54 10.91
C GLY A 49 1.43 -14.83 11.27
N VAL A 50 1.42 -13.49 11.35
CA VAL A 50 2.61 -12.66 11.60
C VAL A 50 2.91 -12.45 13.09
N ARG A 51 2.22 -13.19 13.98
CA ARG A 51 2.50 -13.31 15.42
C ARG A 51 2.48 -11.97 16.18
N GLY A 52 1.47 -11.17 15.92
CA GLY A 52 1.21 -9.90 16.59
C GLY A 52 2.05 -8.72 16.08
N ARG A 53 2.91 -8.91 15.07
CA ARG A 53 3.76 -7.83 14.52
C ARG A 53 2.94 -6.67 13.97
N LEU A 54 1.92 -6.98 13.17
CA LEU A 54 1.06 -5.97 12.56
C LEU A 54 0.21 -5.28 13.63
N ALA A 55 -0.37 -6.06 14.53
CA ALA A 55 -1.18 -5.52 15.63
C ALA A 55 -0.39 -4.60 16.56
N ARG A 56 0.88 -4.92 16.87
CA ARG A 56 1.74 -4.08 17.72
C ARG A 56 2.12 -2.77 17.04
N MET A 57 2.49 -2.79 15.75
CA MET A 57 2.77 -1.57 15.00
C MET A 57 1.54 -0.65 14.93
N GLY A 58 0.36 -1.23 14.66
CA GLY A 58 -0.90 -0.50 14.69
C GLY A 58 -1.22 0.13 16.05
N ALA A 59 -1.01 -0.60 17.14
CA ALA A 59 -1.25 -0.10 18.50
C ALA A 59 -0.28 1.03 18.90
N ALA A 60 0.98 0.96 18.46
CA ALA A 60 1.96 2.01 18.71
C ALA A 60 1.60 3.33 18.01
N LEU A 61 1.14 3.24 16.76
CA LEU A 61 0.65 4.39 15.99
C LEU A 61 -0.63 4.98 16.60
N ASP A 62 -1.55 4.12 17.04
CA ASP A 62 -2.76 4.55 17.72
C ASP A 62 -2.49 5.30 19.03
N LYS A 63 -1.54 4.80 19.84
CA LYS A 63 -1.11 5.46 21.08
C LYS A 63 -0.52 6.84 20.82
N SER A 64 0.17 7.00 19.69
CA SER A 64 0.78 8.25 19.24
C SER A 64 -0.08 9.04 18.26
N TRP A 65 -1.39 8.78 18.18
CA TRP A 65 -2.29 9.36 17.17
C TRP A 65 -2.23 10.90 17.04
N LYS A 66 -1.93 11.61 18.14
CA LYS A 66 -1.82 13.07 18.15
C LYS A 66 -0.46 13.59 17.66
N ASP A 67 0.52 12.71 17.51
CA ASP A 67 1.84 13.07 17.00
C ASP A 67 1.76 13.30 15.49
N PRO A 68 2.53 14.27 14.96
CA PRO A 68 2.65 14.46 13.52
C PRO A 68 3.03 13.17 12.80
N ARG A 69 2.34 12.87 11.69
CA ARG A 69 2.55 11.71 10.81
C ARG A 69 2.10 10.35 11.37
N ALA A 70 1.56 10.28 12.58
CA ALA A 70 1.13 9.02 13.17
C ALA A 70 -0.12 8.45 12.47
N GLY A 71 -1.08 9.32 12.17
CA GLY A 71 -2.29 8.93 11.44
C GLY A 71 -2.00 8.49 10.01
N GLU A 72 -1.15 9.24 9.30
CA GLU A 72 -0.71 8.92 7.94
C GLU A 72 0.06 7.59 7.91
N SER A 73 0.96 7.36 8.89
CA SER A 73 1.65 6.08 9.02
C SER A 73 0.71 4.92 9.34
N LEU A 74 -0.39 5.16 10.08
CA LEU A 74 -1.42 4.15 10.35
C LEU A 74 -2.21 3.83 9.08
N PHE A 75 -2.56 4.85 8.31
CA PHE A 75 -3.21 4.69 7.01
C PHE A 75 -2.35 3.86 6.07
N GLU A 76 -1.06 4.19 5.94
CA GLU A 76 -0.13 3.43 5.11
C GLU A 76 0.04 1.99 5.60
N LEU A 77 0.24 1.79 6.90
CA LEU A 77 0.38 0.45 7.47
C LEU A 77 -0.86 -0.40 7.18
N LEU A 78 -2.06 0.15 7.41
CA LEU A 78 -3.33 -0.51 7.17
C LEU A 78 -3.52 -0.79 5.68
N GLY A 79 -3.54 0.26 4.86
CA GLY A 79 -3.89 0.21 3.44
C GLY A 79 -2.91 -0.63 2.62
N HIS A 80 -1.60 -0.47 2.83
CA HIS A 80 -0.61 -1.23 2.07
C HIS A 80 -0.67 -2.72 2.42
N THR A 81 -0.77 -3.05 3.71
CA THR A 81 -0.86 -4.46 4.16
C THR A 81 -2.17 -5.10 3.71
N TYR A 82 -3.27 -4.38 3.85
CA TYR A 82 -4.60 -4.83 3.45
C TYR A 82 -4.65 -5.11 1.94
N ASN A 83 -4.35 -4.12 1.10
CA ASN A 83 -4.50 -4.24 -0.35
C ASN A 83 -3.59 -5.34 -0.92
N LEU A 84 -2.34 -5.43 -0.47
CA LEU A 84 -1.45 -6.52 -0.91
C LEU A 84 -1.96 -7.88 -0.44
N THR A 85 -2.53 -7.98 0.76
CA THR A 85 -3.15 -9.23 1.23
C THR A 85 -4.38 -9.58 0.38
N ALA A 86 -5.25 -8.62 0.09
CA ALA A 86 -6.43 -8.77 -0.74
C ALA A 86 -6.06 -9.23 -2.15
N ALA A 87 -4.98 -8.69 -2.72
CA ALA A 87 -4.47 -9.13 -4.01
C ALA A 87 -4.11 -10.62 -4.03
N THR A 88 -3.45 -11.13 -2.97
CA THR A 88 -3.15 -12.57 -2.87
C THR A 88 -4.41 -13.43 -2.72
N ASP A 89 -5.41 -12.95 -1.98
CA ASP A 89 -6.70 -13.66 -1.81
C ASP A 89 -7.47 -13.71 -3.12
N HIS A 90 -7.54 -12.60 -3.86
CA HIS A 90 -8.16 -12.51 -5.17
C HIS A 90 -7.53 -13.51 -6.15
N LEU A 91 -6.19 -13.53 -6.21
CA LEU A 91 -5.49 -14.42 -7.13
C LEU A 91 -5.68 -15.90 -6.77
N VAL A 92 -5.48 -16.28 -5.51
CA VAL A 92 -5.38 -17.70 -5.12
C VAL A 92 -6.74 -18.30 -4.75
N ARG A 93 -7.56 -17.58 -3.99
CA ARG A 93 -8.84 -18.10 -3.48
C ARG A 93 -9.98 -17.76 -4.43
N ARG A 94 -10.05 -16.52 -4.91
CA ARG A 94 -11.14 -16.06 -5.80
C ARG A 94 -10.89 -16.38 -7.27
N ARG A 95 -9.64 -16.71 -7.63
CA ARG A 95 -9.19 -16.93 -9.02
C ARG A 95 -9.52 -15.75 -9.93
N ASP A 96 -9.30 -14.56 -9.39
CA ASP A 96 -9.61 -13.28 -10.00
C ASP A 96 -8.32 -12.45 -10.17
N PRO A 97 -7.58 -12.64 -11.29
CA PRO A 97 -6.40 -11.85 -11.58
C PRO A 97 -6.68 -10.35 -11.73
N LYS A 98 -7.88 -9.97 -12.20
CA LYS A 98 -8.24 -8.55 -12.38
C LYS A 98 -8.31 -7.86 -11.02
N GLY A 99 -9.11 -8.40 -10.10
CA GLY A 99 -9.20 -7.85 -8.75
C GLY A 99 -7.88 -7.90 -7.99
N ALA A 100 -7.04 -8.91 -8.25
CA ALA A 100 -5.68 -8.91 -7.72
C ALA A 100 -4.85 -7.71 -8.23
N GLY A 101 -4.93 -7.42 -9.52
CA GLY A 101 -4.28 -6.26 -10.14
C GLY A 101 -4.82 -4.92 -9.63
N GLU A 102 -6.15 -4.80 -9.44
CA GLU A 102 -6.80 -3.59 -8.91
C GLU A 102 -6.26 -3.24 -7.52
N HIS A 103 -6.24 -4.20 -6.59
CA HIS A 103 -5.68 -3.98 -5.25
C HIS A 103 -4.18 -3.69 -5.25
N VAL A 104 -3.40 -4.33 -6.14
CA VAL A 104 -1.98 -3.97 -6.29
C VAL A 104 -1.84 -2.52 -6.75
N ALA A 105 -2.65 -2.09 -7.72
CA ALA A 105 -2.60 -0.74 -8.24
C ALA A 105 -2.94 0.30 -7.15
N GLU A 106 -3.98 0.06 -6.35
CA GLU A 106 -4.34 0.90 -5.20
C GLU A 106 -3.20 1.02 -4.19
N ALA A 107 -2.58 -0.12 -3.83
CA ALA A 107 -1.46 -0.13 -2.90
C ALA A 107 -0.27 0.69 -3.43
N VAL A 108 0.13 0.51 -4.68
CA VAL A 108 1.32 1.17 -5.22
C VAL A 108 1.09 2.64 -5.58
N GLU A 109 -0.13 3.02 -5.97
CA GLU A 109 -0.54 4.43 -6.10
C GLU A 109 -0.37 5.13 -4.74
N SER A 110 -0.98 4.58 -3.67
CA SER A 110 -0.85 5.08 -2.29
C SER A 110 0.61 5.17 -1.82
N VAL A 111 1.41 4.12 -2.05
CA VAL A 111 2.85 4.13 -1.74
C VAL A 111 3.58 5.27 -2.44
N SER A 112 3.32 5.47 -3.74
CA SER A 112 4.00 6.51 -4.51
C SER A 112 3.65 7.92 -4.01
N ILE A 113 2.38 8.15 -3.64
CA ILE A 113 1.90 9.41 -3.08
C ILE A 113 2.62 9.70 -1.75
N GLY A 114 2.69 8.70 -0.85
CA GLY A 114 3.41 8.83 0.42
C GLY A 114 4.89 9.15 0.22
N VAL A 115 5.57 8.48 -0.71
CA VAL A 115 6.96 8.78 -1.06
C VAL A 115 7.11 10.20 -1.58
N CYS A 116 6.24 10.64 -2.50
CA CYS A 116 6.37 11.98 -3.07
C CYS A 116 6.06 13.09 -2.06
N SER A 117 5.04 12.90 -1.23
CA SER A 117 4.73 13.80 -0.11
C SER A 117 5.92 13.93 0.84
N ASN A 118 6.53 12.81 1.25
CA ASN A 118 7.70 12.85 2.13
C ASN A 118 8.97 13.39 1.44
N ALA A 119 9.07 13.26 0.12
CA ALA A 119 10.11 13.87 -0.68
C ALA A 119 9.84 15.36 -0.99
N GLY A 120 8.73 15.93 -0.52
CA GLY A 120 8.39 17.34 -0.75
C GLY A 120 8.18 17.67 -2.22
N CYS A 121 7.54 16.76 -2.96
CA CYS A 121 7.18 16.93 -4.38
C CYS A 121 5.68 16.77 -4.65
N PHE A 122 4.83 17.06 -3.67
CA PHE A 122 3.40 16.73 -3.73
C PHE A 122 2.68 17.35 -4.95
N GLU A 123 3.21 18.44 -5.50
CA GLU A 123 2.75 19.03 -6.77
C GLU A 123 2.75 18.02 -7.93
N PHE A 124 3.66 17.03 -7.96
CA PHE A 124 3.66 15.99 -8.99
C PHE A 124 2.43 15.07 -8.88
N VAL A 125 1.99 14.79 -7.64
CA VAL A 125 0.76 14.04 -7.39
C VAL A 125 -0.44 14.84 -7.87
N GLN A 126 -0.50 16.14 -7.54
CA GLN A 126 -1.60 17.02 -7.95
C GLN A 126 -1.72 17.15 -9.48
N GLU A 127 -0.60 17.18 -10.21
CA GLU A 127 -0.61 17.17 -11.68
C GLU A 127 -1.21 15.87 -12.24
N TRP A 128 -0.84 14.72 -11.67
CA TRP A 128 -1.32 13.42 -12.12
C TRP A 128 -2.79 13.20 -11.76
N GLU A 129 -3.17 13.38 -10.49
CA GLU A 129 -4.56 13.22 -10.04
C GLU A 129 -5.50 14.24 -10.70
N GLY A 130 -4.97 15.42 -11.03
CA GLY A 130 -5.68 16.45 -11.82
C GLY A 130 -5.76 16.17 -13.32
N GLY A 131 -5.21 15.05 -13.81
CA GLY A 131 -5.28 14.63 -15.21
C GLY A 131 -4.39 15.41 -16.18
N LYS A 132 -3.43 16.20 -15.68
CA LYS A 132 -2.50 16.97 -16.53
C LYS A 132 -1.40 16.10 -17.14
N THR A 133 -1.13 14.95 -16.52
CA THR A 133 -0.10 14.00 -16.95
C THR A 133 -0.57 12.58 -16.67
N ASP A 134 0.01 11.59 -17.37
CA ASP A 134 -0.19 10.18 -17.05
C ASP A 134 0.68 9.72 -15.86
N PHE A 135 0.36 8.53 -15.35
CA PHE A 135 1.06 7.96 -14.19
C PHE A 135 2.52 7.65 -14.48
N GLU A 136 2.86 7.22 -15.70
CA GLU A 136 4.25 6.87 -16.01
C GLU A 136 5.15 8.10 -15.99
N THR A 137 4.66 9.21 -16.53
CA THR A 137 5.34 10.51 -16.50
C THR A 137 5.47 11.02 -15.07
N TYR A 138 4.42 10.90 -14.25
CA TYR A 138 4.49 11.20 -12.82
C TYR A 138 5.56 10.35 -12.10
N ALA A 139 5.56 9.03 -12.32
CA ALA A 139 6.54 8.13 -11.73
C ALA A 139 7.97 8.45 -12.19
N GLY A 140 8.14 8.90 -13.44
CA GLY A 140 9.39 9.43 -13.97
C GLY A 140 9.89 10.66 -13.21
N LYS A 141 9.03 11.70 -13.09
CA LYS A 141 9.35 12.91 -12.31
C LYS A 141 9.72 12.58 -10.86
N LEU A 142 8.97 11.69 -10.22
CA LEU A 142 9.28 11.23 -8.86
C LEU A 142 10.66 10.56 -8.80
N ALA A 143 10.98 9.68 -9.75
CA ALA A 143 12.26 9.00 -9.77
C ALA A 143 13.44 9.97 -9.98
N ASP A 144 13.32 10.90 -10.92
CA ASP A 144 14.35 11.92 -11.17
C ASP A 144 14.58 12.79 -9.91
N HIS A 145 13.50 13.19 -9.24
CA HIS A 145 13.57 13.95 -8.00
C HIS A 145 14.22 13.16 -6.87
N LEU A 146 13.87 11.89 -6.69
CA LEU A 146 14.50 11.02 -5.70
C LEU A 146 15.99 10.80 -5.99
N GLN A 147 16.35 10.65 -7.26
CA GLN A 147 17.75 10.50 -7.67
C GLN A 147 18.55 11.76 -7.40
N SER A 148 17.97 12.95 -7.61
CA SER A 148 18.58 14.23 -7.23
C SER A 148 18.83 14.34 -5.71
N LYS A 149 18.05 13.62 -4.90
CA LYS A 149 18.21 13.49 -3.44
C LYS A 149 19.15 12.35 -3.01
N GLY A 150 19.88 11.74 -3.95
CA GLY A 150 20.86 10.68 -3.65
C GLY A 150 20.28 9.28 -3.53
N VAL A 151 19.02 9.06 -3.92
CA VAL A 151 18.41 7.72 -3.93
C VAL A 151 18.87 6.96 -5.18
N ALA A 152 19.93 6.17 -5.05
CA ALA A 152 20.57 5.48 -6.18
C ALA A 152 19.63 4.54 -6.98
N ARG A 153 18.62 3.95 -6.34
CA ARG A 153 17.70 2.97 -6.96
C ARG A 153 16.34 3.56 -7.36
N ALA A 154 16.26 4.88 -7.54
CA ALA A 154 15.00 5.53 -7.92
C ALA A 154 14.45 5.04 -9.27
N GLY A 155 15.32 4.77 -10.25
CA GLY A 155 14.91 4.19 -11.54
C GLY A 155 14.35 2.76 -11.42
N ASP A 156 14.91 1.92 -10.55
CA ASP A 156 14.32 0.60 -10.25
C ASP A 156 12.94 0.77 -9.62
N PHE A 157 12.81 1.71 -8.68
CA PHE A 157 11.55 2.01 -8.04
C PHE A 157 10.47 2.41 -9.04
N LYS A 158 10.78 3.31 -10.00
CA LYS A 158 9.87 3.64 -11.10
C LYS A 158 9.41 2.38 -11.86
N ARG A 159 10.36 1.54 -12.30
CA ARG A 159 10.08 0.39 -13.16
C ARG A 159 9.13 -0.61 -12.48
N HIS A 160 9.42 -0.96 -11.22
CA HIS A 160 8.55 -1.87 -10.48
C HIS A 160 7.18 -1.23 -10.17
N LEU A 161 7.15 0.06 -9.82
CA LEU A 161 5.92 0.81 -9.55
C LEU A 161 4.98 0.83 -10.77
N VAL A 162 5.50 1.21 -11.94
CA VAL A 162 4.71 1.28 -13.18
C VAL A 162 4.24 -0.12 -13.60
N ALA A 163 5.12 -1.12 -13.54
CA ALA A 163 4.75 -2.50 -13.89
C ALA A 163 3.65 -3.07 -12.98
N ALA A 164 3.73 -2.83 -11.67
CA ALA A 164 2.71 -3.26 -10.71
C ALA A 164 1.36 -2.61 -11.00
N ARG A 165 1.34 -1.27 -11.15
CA ARG A 165 0.10 -0.51 -11.38
C ARG A 165 -0.56 -0.87 -12.71
N ASN A 166 0.21 -0.91 -13.79
CA ASN A 166 -0.34 -1.06 -15.13
C ASN A 166 -1.06 -2.39 -15.32
N PHE A 167 -0.63 -3.46 -14.64
CA PHE A 167 -1.33 -4.74 -14.71
C PHE A 167 -2.81 -4.62 -14.29
N GLY A 168 -3.10 -3.86 -13.22
CA GLY A 168 -4.48 -3.62 -12.78
C GLY A 168 -5.22 -2.59 -13.63
N LYS A 169 -4.61 -1.42 -13.87
CA LYS A 169 -5.29 -0.29 -14.54
C LYS A 169 -5.44 -0.48 -16.06
N ALA A 170 -4.60 -1.31 -16.67
CA ALA A 170 -4.64 -1.66 -18.09
C ALA A 170 -4.81 -3.18 -18.28
N PHE A 171 -5.59 -3.82 -17.41
CA PHE A 171 -5.83 -5.27 -17.44
C PHE A 171 -6.40 -5.73 -18.79
N ASP A 172 -5.70 -6.66 -19.45
CA ASP A 172 -6.18 -7.26 -20.69
C ASP A 172 -7.05 -8.50 -20.43
N ALA A 173 -8.37 -8.30 -20.52
CA ALA A 173 -9.34 -9.38 -20.37
C ALA A 173 -9.29 -10.42 -21.51
N LYS A 174 -8.67 -10.11 -22.65
CA LYS A 174 -8.55 -11.01 -23.81
C LYS A 174 -7.31 -11.93 -23.72
N ALA A 175 -6.34 -11.59 -22.88
CA ALA A 175 -5.17 -12.42 -22.63
C ALA A 175 -5.57 -13.80 -22.09
N SER A 176 -4.69 -14.79 -22.28
CA SER A 176 -4.95 -16.14 -21.76
C SER A 176 -5.01 -16.16 -20.24
N LYS A 177 -5.72 -17.14 -19.65
CA LYS A 177 -5.77 -17.29 -18.19
C LYS A 177 -4.39 -17.50 -17.56
N ALA A 178 -3.48 -18.15 -18.28
CA ALA A 178 -2.10 -18.34 -17.85
C ALA A 178 -1.35 -17.00 -17.78
N GLU A 179 -1.45 -16.17 -18.81
CA GLU A 179 -0.85 -14.83 -18.84
C GLU A 179 -1.45 -13.92 -17.77
N GLN A 180 -2.78 -13.90 -17.61
CA GLN A 180 -3.45 -13.14 -16.56
C GLN A 180 -2.95 -13.55 -15.17
N THR A 181 -2.84 -14.86 -14.91
CA THR A 181 -2.36 -15.38 -13.61
C THR A 181 -0.90 -15.04 -13.38
N LEU A 182 -0.04 -15.24 -14.37
CA LEU A 182 1.40 -14.94 -14.26
C LEU A 182 1.64 -13.44 -14.11
N GLY A 183 0.93 -12.62 -14.87
CA GLY A 183 0.95 -11.16 -14.76
C GLY A 183 0.52 -10.68 -13.38
N ALA A 184 -0.53 -11.26 -12.80
CA ALA A 184 -0.96 -10.93 -11.45
C ALA A 184 0.11 -11.28 -10.39
N ARG A 185 0.76 -12.44 -10.51
CA ARG A 185 1.88 -12.80 -9.62
C ARG A 185 3.03 -11.80 -9.72
N ALA A 186 3.41 -11.42 -10.94
CA ALA A 186 4.45 -10.44 -11.18
C ALA A 186 4.07 -9.06 -10.61
N ALA A 187 2.81 -8.64 -10.79
CA ALA A 187 2.28 -7.39 -10.24
C ALA A 187 2.33 -7.40 -8.70
N ILE A 188 1.88 -8.47 -8.03
CA ILE A 188 1.94 -8.57 -6.57
C ILE A 188 3.40 -8.54 -6.08
N ALA A 189 4.31 -9.28 -6.74
CA ALA A 189 5.73 -9.28 -6.38
C ALA A 189 6.35 -7.88 -6.52
N ASN A 190 6.04 -7.17 -7.62
CA ASN A 190 6.47 -5.78 -7.82
C ASN A 190 5.85 -4.85 -6.77
N GLY A 191 4.57 -5.00 -6.45
CA GLY A 191 3.89 -4.22 -5.42
C GLY A 191 4.53 -4.38 -4.05
N LEU A 192 4.79 -5.62 -3.63
CA LEU A 192 5.50 -5.93 -2.38
C LEU A 192 6.89 -5.28 -2.35
N TRP A 193 7.64 -5.40 -3.45
CA TRP A 193 8.97 -4.82 -3.55
C TRP A 193 8.92 -3.29 -3.45
N VAL A 194 7.98 -2.64 -4.16
CA VAL A 194 7.77 -1.19 -4.15
C VAL A 194 7.40 -0.70 -2.75
N THR A 195 6.46 -1.37 -2.10
CA THR A 195 6.05 -1.05 -0.72
C THR A 195 7.22 -1.15 0.25
N LEU A 196 8.04 -2.21 0.16
CA LEU A 196 9.24 -2.36 0.97
C LEU A 196 10.29 -1.28 0.65
N ALA A 197 10.60 -1.08 -0.64
CA ALA A 197 11.57 -0.09 -1.10
C ALA A 197 11.19 1.32 -0.66
N SER A 198 9.89 1.65 -0.64
CA SER A 198 9.38 2.95 -0.17
C SER A 198 9.86 3.29 1.24
N THR A 199 9.97 2.31 2.14
CA THR A 199 10.43 2.53 3.51
C THR A 199 11.91 2.89 3.57
N SER A 200 12.72 2.24 2.71
CA SER A 200 14.16 2.49 2.61
C SER A 200 14.44 3.84 1.93
N ILE A 201 13.68 4.16 0.89
CA ILE A 201 13.72 5.48 0.22
C ILE A 201 13.41 6.57 1.23
N ARG A 202 12.30 6.43 1.97
CA ARG A 202 11.85 7.41 2.95
C ARG A 202 12.81 7.57 4.13
N ARG A 203 13.48 6.50 4.54
CA ARG A 203 14.60 6.58 5.48
C ARG A 203 15.79 7.37 4.91
N ALA A 204 16.16 7.14 3.64
CA ALA A 204 17.29 7.82 3.00
C ALA A 204 17.07 9.34 2.87
N ILE A 205 15.82 9.79 2.71
CA ILE A 205 15.45 11.21 2.69
C ILE A 205 15.05 11.77 4.07
N ALA A 206 15.44 11.11 5.17
CA ALA A 206 15.18 11.51 6.55
C ALA A 206 13.69 11.69 6.93
N ALA A 207 12.79 10.97 6.26
CA ALA A 207 11.35 11.00 6.51
C ALA A 207 10.75 9.59 6.61
N PRO A 208 11.29 8.68 7.46
CA PRO A 208 10.78 7.31 7.57
C PRO A 208 9.34 7.28 8.10
N PRO A 209 8.55 6.25 7.74
CA PRO A 209 7.26 6.02 8.37
C PRO A 209 7.42 5.71 9.87
N ARG A 210 6.37 5.93 10.67
CA ARG A 210 6.41 5.82 12.13
C ARG A 210 6.23 4.40 12.68
N PHE A 211 6.42 3.38 11.86
CA PHE A 211 6.38 1.97 12.25
C PHE A 211 7.72 1.26 12.01
N SER A 212 7.89 0.08 12.60
CA SER A 212 9.12 -0.70 12.50
C SER A 212 9.34 -1.23 11.08
N LEU A 213 10.40 -0.78 10.41
CA LEU A 213 10.73 -1.22 9.05
C LEU A 213 11.05 -2.72 8.98
N THR A 214 11.72 -3.25 10.01
CA THR A 214 12.08 -4.66 10.11
C THR A 214 10.86 -5.53 10.31
N GLU A 215 9.94 -5.15 11.21
CA GLU A 215 8.71 -5.92 11.41
C GLU A 215 7.80 -5.83 10.17
N PHE A 216 7.75 -4.67 9.52
CA PHE A 216 6.98 -4.49 8.29
C PHE A 216 7.50 -5.34 7.14
N ALA A 217 8.83 -5.44 6.96
CA ALA A 217 9.42 -6.34 5.97
C ALA A 217 8.97 -7.80 6.17
N VAL A 218 8.97 -8.29 7.42
CA VAL A 218 8.47 -9.65 7.74
C VAL A 218 6.99 -9.81 7.41
N VAL A 219 6.17 -8.77 7.60
CA VAL A 219 4.75 -8.81 7.19
C VAL A 219 4.62 -8.93 5.68
N LEU A 220 5.38 -8.13 4.91
CA LEU A 220 5.36 -8.18 3.45
C LEU A 220 5.87 -9.53 2.91
N GLU A 221 6.95 -10.08 3.45
CA GLU A 221 7.44 -11.42 3.11
C GLU A 221 6.36 -12.49 3.35
N ARG A 222 5.61 -12.36 4.46
CA ARG A 222 4.54 -13.29 4.78
C ARG A 222 3.35 -13.18 3.82
N ILE A 223 3.07 -12.00 3.29
CA ILE A 223 2.11 -11.81 2.18
C ILE A 223 2.66 -12.45 0.90
N GLY A 224 3.94 -12.23 0.60
CA GLY A 224 4.70 -12.83 -0.50
C GLY A 224 4.56 -14.34 -0.61
N ALA A 225 4.61 -15.04 0.52
CA ALA A 225 4.53 -16.50 0.59
C ALA A 225 3.14 -17.09 0.26
N ARG A 226 2.16 -16.28 -0.16
CA ARG A 226 0.76 -16.71 -0.30
C ARG A 226 0.28 -16.92 -1.74
N PHE A 227 1.07 -16.64 -2.78
CA PHE A 227 0.65 -16.68 -4.19
C PHE A 227 1.61 -17.37 -5.17
#